data_AF-A0A3R7AXK4-F1
#
_entry.id   AF-A0A3R7AXK4-F1
#
_cell.length_a   1.000
_cell.length_b   1.000
_cell.length_c   1.000
_cell.angle_alpha   90.00
_cell.angle_beta   90.00
_cell.angle_gamma   90.00
#
_symmetry.space_group_name_H-M   'P 1'
#
loop_
_entity.id
_entity.type
_entity.pdbx_description
1 polymer ?
#
loop_
_entity_poly.entity_id
_entity_poly.type
_entity_poly.pdbx_seq_one_letter_code
_entity_poly.pdbx_strand_id
1 'polypeptide(L)'
;IPRDELLPKMEHDFELGGHKAVLTSQLAERARLYLVSRIPDDLARRAYFTPMDDVQAALDDAISKHGSGARVLAMPHGGLTCPVCDTL
;
A
#
# COMPACT_ATOMS: atom_id res chain seq x y z
N ILE A 1 22.15 8.43 -15.54
CA ILE A 1 22.70 9.60 -14.80
C ILE A 1 24.07 9.19 -14.30
N PRO A 2 25.15 9.87 -14.71
CA PRO A 2 26.49 9.66 -14.17
C PRO A 2 26.51 9.75 -12.63
N ARG A 3 27.39 8.98 -11.97
CA ARG A 3 27.35 8.79 -10.50
C ARG A 3 27.58 10.09 -9.74
N ASP A 4 28.44 10.95 -10.27
CA ASP A 4 28.77 12.30 -9.81
C ASP A 4 27.64 13.32 -9.99
N GLU A 5 26.69 13.05 -10.89
CA GLU A 5 25.51 13.90 -11.10
C GLU A 5 24.28 13.50 -10.25
N LEU A 6 24.32 12.36 -9.54
CA LEU A 6 23.17 11.85 -8.79
C LEU A 6 22.83 12.72 -7.57
N LEU A 7 23.83 13.07 -6.76
CA LEU A 7 23.67 13.88 -5.54
C LEU A 7 23.07 15.26 -5.84
N PRO A 8 23.64 16.06 -6.76
CA PRO A 8 23.08 17.38 -7.09
C PRO A 8 21.64 17.32 -7.61
N LYS A 9 21.30 16.30 -8.41
CA LYS A 9 19.94 16.10 -8.92
C LYS A 9 18.95 15.69 -7.84
N MET A 10 19.38 14.86 -6.88
CA MET A 10 18.53 14.48 -5.75
C MET A 10 18.28 15.63 -4.78
N GLU A 11 19.23 16.54 -4.59
CA GLU A 11 19.05 17.68 -3.69
C GLU A 11 18.09 18.74 -4.24
N HIS A 12 18.04 18.92 -5.57
CA HIS A 12 17.24 19.99 -6.19
C HIS A 12 15.87 19.55 -6.71
N ASP A 13 15.75 18.34 -7.27
CA ASP A 13 14.56 17.95 -8.04
C ASP A 13 13.76 16.79 -7.40
N PHE A 14 14.21 16.25 -6.27
CA PHE A 14 13.60 15.06 -5.69
C PHE A 14 12.41 15.40 -4.79
N GLU A 15 11.21 15.27 -5.33
CA GLU A 15 9.98 15.18 -4.54
C GLU A 15 9.75 13.74 -4.06
N LEU A 16 10.12 13.46 -2.80
CA LEU A 16 9.94 12.15 -2.21
C LEU A 16 8.45 11.81 -2.09
N GLY A 17 8.02 10.76 -2.81
CA GLY A 17 6.77 10.06 -2.52
C GLY A 17 5.58 10.38 -3.41
N GLY A 18 5.63 11.40 -4.29
CA GLY A 18 4.53 11.72 -5.21
C GLY A 18 4.10 10.53 -6.07
N HIS A 19 5.08 9.84 -6.68
CA HIS A 19 4.83 8.63 -7.46
C HIS A 19 4.27 7.46 -6.64
N LYS A 20 4.48 7.42 -5.31
CA LYS A 20 3.88 6.40 -4.44
C LYS A 20 2.42 6.73 -4.12
N ALA A 21 2.09 8.02 -3.98
CA ALA A 21 0.72 8.48 -3.78
C ALA A 21 -0.18 8.21 -5.00
N VAL A 22 0.38 8.34 -6.21
CA VAL A 22 -0.32 7.94 -7.45
C VAL A 22 -0.64 6.44 -7.43
N LEU A 23 0.31 5.60 -7.01
CA LEU A 23 0.09 4.15 -6.94
C LEU A 23 -0.99 3.77 -5.91
N THR A 24 -1.01 4.39 -4.73
CA THR A 24 -2.07 4.12 -3.75
C THR A 24 -3.43 4.59 -4.24
N SER A 25 -3.52 5.72 -4.93
CA SER A 25 -4.74 6.20 -5.57
C SER A 25 -5.25 5.22 -6.63
N GLN A 26 -4.40 4.81 -7.58
CA GLN A 26 -4.77 3.84 -8.63
C GLN A 26 -5.18 2.49 -8.05
N LEU A 27 -4.53 2.05 -6.97
CA LEU A 27 -4.87 0.81 -6.31
C LEU A 27 -6.22 0.92 -5.58
N ALA A 28 -6.51 2.07 -4.96
CA ALA A 28 -7.78 2.32 -4.28
C ALA A 28 -9.00 2.30 -5.21
N GLU A 29 -8.82 2.59 -6.50
CA GLU A 29 -9.88 2.42 -7.52
C GLU A 29 -10.25 0.96 -7.76
N ARG A 30 -9.32 0.03 -7.50
CA ARG A 30 -9.44 -1.40 -7.84
C ARG A 30 -9.64 -2.28 -6.62
N ALA A 31 -9.18 -1.84 -5.46
CA ALA A 31 -9.19 -2.60 -4.22
C ALA A 31 -9.38 -1.67 -3.02
N ARG A 32 -10.06 -2.17 -1.99
CA ARG A 32 -10.11 -1.47 -0.70
C ARG A 32 -8.79 -1.66 0.03
N LEU A 33 -8.16 -0.54 0.40
CA LEU A 33 -6.90 -0.53 1.12
C LEU A 33 -7.18 -0.34 2.61
N TYR A 34 -6.79 -1.31 3.43
CA TYR A 34 -6.83 -1.20 4.88
C TYR A 34 -5.43 -0.86 5.40
N LEU A 35 -5.34 0.00 6.42
CA LEU A 35 -4.07 0.36 7.05
C LEU A 35 -4.17 0.24 8.56
N VAL A 36 -3.41 -0.71 9.12
CA VAL A 36 -3.20 -0.84 10.57
C VAL A 36 -1.84 -0.26 10.87
N SER A 37 -1.80 0.94 11.46
CA SER A 37 -0.55 1.65 11.75
C SER A 37 -0.74 2.73 12.81
N ARG A 38 0.36 3.36 13.24
CA ARG A 38 0.30 4.56 14.10
C ARG A 38 0.12 5.87 13.31
N ILE A 39 -0.05 5.80 12.00
CA ILE A 39 -0.30 6.98 11.17
C ILE A 39 -1.68 7.54 11.54
N PRO A 40 -1.81 8.87 11.76
CA PRO A 40 -3.10 9.47 12.05
C PRO A 40 -4.16 9.15 10.99
N ASP A 41 -5.38 8.86 11.46
CA ASP A 41 -6.51 8.48 10.62
C ASP A 41 -6.80 9.47 9.49
N ASP A 42 -6.71 10.77 9.77
CA ASP A 42 -6.97 11.82 8.77
C ASP A 42 -5.94 11.74 7.64
N LEU A 43 -4.67 11.47 7.95
CA LEU A 43 -3.61 11.32 6.98
C LEU A 43 -3.75 10.01 6.20
N ALA A 44 -4.08 8.90 6.87
CA ALA A 44 -4.34 7.61 6.22
C ALA A 44 -5.48 7.73 5.18
N ARG A 45 -6.57 8.41 5.56
CA ARG A 45 -7.71 8.65 4.66
C ARG A 45 -7.35 9.56 3.49
N ARG A 46 -6.56 10.63 3.71
CA ARG A 46 -6.02 11.46 2.62
C ARG A 46 -5.15 10.67 1.65
N ALA A 47 -4.52 9.59 2.11
CA ALA A 47 -3.72 8.68 1.30
C ALA A 47 -4.53 7.47 0.74
N TYR A 48 -5.86 7.55 0.73
CA TYR A 48 -6.80 6.55 0.18
C TYR A 48 -6.91 5.23 0.95
N PHE A 49 -6.47 5.19 2.22
CA PHE A 49 -6.62 4.03 3.09
C PHE A 49 -7.88 4.12 3.97
N THR A 50 -8.38 2.95 4.38
CA THR A 50 -9.32 2.75 5.48
C THR A 50 -8.49 2.40 6.73
N PRO A 51 -8.29 3.33 7.68
CA PRO A 51 -7.57 3.02 8.91
C PRO A 51 -8.38 2.03 9.76
N MET A 52 -7.68 1.10 10.40
CA MET A 52 -8.24 0.08 11.27
C MET A 52 -7.39 -0.04 12.53
N ASP A 53 -8.03 -0.30 13.67
CA ASP A 53 -7.36 -0.39 14.97
C ASP A 53 -6.39 -1.58 15.06
N ASP A 54 -6.80 -2.71 14.49
CA ASP A 54 -6.00 -3.93 14.47
C ASP A 54 -6.24 -4.79 13.20
N VAL A 55 -5.40 -5.82 13.04
CA VAL A 55 -5.42 -6.71 11.89
C VAL A 55 -6.68 -7.58 11.85
N GLN A 56 -7.21 -7.98 13.01
CA GLN A 56 -8.39 -8.83 13.08
C GLN A 56 -9.63 -8.04 12.61
N ALA A 57 -9.82 -6.83 13.11
CA ALA A 57 -10.90 -5.94 12.69
C ALA A 57 -10.83 -5.66 11.17
N ALA A 58 -9.63 -5.45 10.63
CA ALA A 58 -9.42 -5.26 9.19
C ALA A 58 -9.83 -6.50 8.37
N LEU A 59 -9.44 -7.68 8.84
CA LEU A 59 -9.75 -8.95 8.18
C LEU A 59 -11.25 -9.27 8.25
N ASP A 60 -11.89 -9.06 9.40
CA ASP A 60 -13.32 -9.31 9.60
C ASP A 60 -14.18 -8.42 8.70
N ASP A 61 -13.85 -7.12 8.61
CA ASP A 61 -14.54 -6.20 7.70
C ASP A 61 -14.34 -6.62 6.23
N ALA A 62 -13.14 -7.09 5.85
CA ALA A 62 -12.89 -7.60 4.51
C ALA A 62 -13.70 -8.88 4.19
N ILE A 63 -13.70 -9.87 5.10
CA ILE A 63 -14.46 -11.12 4.93
C ILE A 63 -15.96 -10.83 4.87
N SER A 64 -16.47 -9.90 5.68
CA SER A 64 -17.90 -9.53 5.67
C SER A 64 -18.36 -9.04 4.28
N LYS A 65 -17.46 -8.36 3.54
CA LYS A 65 -17.73 -7.82 2.19
C LYS A 65 -17.58 -8.86 1.09
N HIS A 66 -16.64 -9.78 1.24
CA HIS A 66 -16.33 -10.78 0.20
C HIS A 66 -17.06 -12.13 0.41
N GLY A 67 -17.63 -12.35 1.59
CA GLY A 67 -18.32 -13.59 1.98
C GLY A 67 -17.39 -14.61 2.62
N SER A 68 -17.99 -15.58 3.34
CA SER A 68 -17.28 -16.63 4.09
C SER A 68 -16.46 -17.60 3.22
N GLY A 69 -16.72 -17.64 1.92
CA GLY A 69 -15.95 -18.43 0.94
C GLY A 69 -14.73 -17.70 0.36
N ALA A 70 -14.39 -16.50 0.85
CA ALA A 70 -13.27 -15.73 0.35
C ALA A 70 -11.94 -16.47 0.56
N ARG A 71 -11.09 -16.48 -0.48
CA ARG A 71 -9.72 -16.98 -0.38
C ARG A 71 -8.82 -15.89 0.17
N VAL A 72 -7.95 -16.24 1.10
CA VAL A 72 -6.99 -15.31 1.72
C VAL A 72 -5.57 -15.70 1.32
N LEU A 73 -4.82 -14.75 0.77
CA LEU A 73 -3.38 -14.86 0.57
C LEU A 73 -2.68 -14.01 1.64
N ALA A 74 -1.83 -14.64 2.45
CA ALA A 74 -1.04 -13.96 3.46
C ALA A 74 0.42 -13.78 3.00
N MET A 75 0.98 -12.58 3.18
CA MET A 75 2.36 -12.25 2.83
C MET A 75 3.03 -11.48 3.98
N PRO A 76 3.56 -12.17 5.02
CA PRO A 76 4.06 -11.52 6.24
C PRO A 76 5.20 -10.50 6.00
N HIS A 77 6.05 -10.74 5.00
CA HIS A 77 7.18 -9.88 4.66
C HIS A 77 7.00 -9.27 3.27
N GLY A 78 5.88 -8.55 3.05
CA GLY A 78 5.53 -8.01 1.73
C GLY A 78 6.57 -7.09 1.09
N GLY A 79 7.30 -6.31 1.90
CA GLY A 79 8.40 -5.45 1.39
C GLY A 79 9.66 -6.21 0.96
N LEU A 80 9.78 -7.49 1.31
CA LEU A 80 10.92 -8.37 0.98
C LEU A 80 10.52 -9.53 0.06
N THR A 81 9.26 -9.57 -0.38
CA THR A 81 8.70 -10.63 -1.20
C THR A 81 8.43 -10.11 -2.60
N CYS A 82 8.93 -10.80 -3.63
CA CYS A 82 8.52 -10.58 -5.01
C CYS A 82 7.58 -11.74 -5.42
N PRO A 83 6.26 -11.55 -5.43
CA PRO A 83 5.35 -12.61 -5.83
C PRO A 83 5.53 -12.94 -7.31
N VAL A 84 5.62 -14.22 -7.62
CA VAL A 84 5.55 -14.73 -8.99
C VAL A 84 4.12 -15.12 -9.31
N CYS A 85 3.59 -14.61 -10.42
CA CYS A 85 2.33 -15.08 -10.99
C CYS A 85 2.70 -15.99 -12.16
N ASP A 86 2.45 -17.29 -12.02
CA ASP A 86 2.52 -18.17 -13.17
C ASP A 86 1.42 -17.75 -14.15
N THR A 87 1.81 -17.28 -15.33
CA THR A 87 0.90 -17.14 -16.46
C THR A 87 0.63 -18.53 -17.01
N LEU A 88 -0.56 -19.07 -16.73
CA LEU A 88 -1.12 -20.20 -17.48
C LEU A 88 -1.45 -19.76 -18.91
#